data_AF-A0A5C3NYL3-F1
#
_entry.id   AF-A0A5C3NYL3-F1
#
_cell.length_a   1.000
_cell.length_b   1.000
_cell.length_c   1.000
_cell.angle_alpha   90.00
_cell.angle_beta   90.00
_cell.angle_gamma   90.00
#
_symmetry.space_group_name_H-M   'P 1'
#
loop_
_entity.id
_entity.type
_entity.pdbx_description
1 polymer ?
#
loop_
_entity_poly.entity_id
_entity_poly.type
_entity_poly.pdbx_seq_one_letter_code
_entity_poly.pdbx_strand_id
1 'polypeptide(L)'
;MTASPTWSLKTRPLGDYPAFQRATDCILHDKSITDADLHEQVKLRLHVFDSPALEKYNRPAGFDLAFKLHPDSKLTAKHLLEAFYQTAQDLDLKRGGRYIFAGICACTHLVSEWEGASPGPMQSEQLASELSNLACVWYAHLLRPQGRPGDADGMSVATRQKETERGPWTVKFLQQYLEIECTAIPADSPVNNLLLSSDSDETFRGNLWTLKPTQDPTRFKVVDQTGPEMAAEDVLNDGDYVCFANHSCQLGTDNGAPLPSRDLIMIHAAFTSVSHRRGLMGWLASKCGVDSMASYLGPPE
;
A
#
# COMPACT_ATOMS: atom_id res chain seq x y z
N MET A 1 7.12 -39.84 9.61
CA MET A 1 6.02 -39.02 9.07
C MET A 1 6.12 -37.66 9.71
N THR A 2 6.82 -36.73 9.05
CA THR A 2 6.99 -35.35 9.52
C THR A 2 5.67 -34.63 9.32
N ALA A 3 5.04 -34.19 10.42
CA ALA A 3 3.84 -33.37 10.36
C ALA A 3 4.13 -32.11 9.54
N SER A 4 3.33 -31.86 8.50
CA SER A 4 3.39 -30.63 7.71
C SER A 4 3.09 -29.42 8.61
N PRO A 5 3.69 -28.24 8.34
CA PRO A 5 3.52 -27.06 9.17
C PRO A 5 2.06 -26.61 9.16
N THR A 6 1.45 -26.47 10.33
CA THR A 6 -0.01 -26.30 10.47
C THR A 6 -0.46 -24.84 10.52
N TRP A 7 0.46 -23.88 10.67
CA TRP A 7 0.17 -22.46 10.53
C TRP A 7 1.19 -21.81 9.61
N SER A 8 0.73 -21.23 8.51
CA SER A 8 1.57 -20.39 7.66
C SER A 8 0.77 -19.52 6.70
N LEU A 9 1.19 -18.26 6.55
CA LEU A 9 0.70 -17.41 5.47
C LEU A 9 1.16 -17.90 4.07
N LYS A 10 2.12 -18.84 3.99
CA LYS A 10 2.72 -19.36 2.73
C LYS A 10 1.90 -20.45 2.04
N THR A 11 1.13 -21.25 2.78
CA THR A 11 0.51 -22.47 2.24
C THR A 11 -1.01 -22.33 2.13
N ARG A 12 -1.49 -21.76 1.00
CA ARG A 12 -2.86 -21.79 0.44
C ARG A 12 -4.07 -22.11 1.38
N PRO A 13 -5.21 -21.41 1.21
CA PRO A 13 -5.43 -19.98 1.01
C PRO A 13 -6.01 -19.41 2.31
N LEU A 14 -5.50 -18.33 2.88
CA LEU A 14 -6.28 -17.52 3.84
C LEU A 14 -6.85 -18.25 5.08
N GLY A 15 -6.62 -19.55 5.29
CA GLY A 15 -7.30 -20.36 6.33
C GLY A 15 -6.83 -19.96 7.72
N ASP A 16 -5.57 -19.55 7.78
CA ASP A 16 -4.94 -18.99 8.97
C ASP A 16 -5.11 -17.47 9.06
N TYR A 17 -5.65 -16.82 8.02
CA TYR A 17 -5.89 -15.39 8.03
C TYR A 17 -6.94 -14.98 9.07
N PRO A 18 -8.05 -15.73 9.31
CA PRO A 18 -8.91 -15.52 10.47
C PRO A 18 -8.16 -15.58 11.80
N ALA A 19 -7.17 -16.47 11.97
CA ALA A 19 -6.39 -16.54 13.20
C ALA A 19 -5.48 -15.33 13.36
N PHE A 20 -4.74 -14.98 12.30
CA PHE A 20 -3.96 -13.76 12.20
C PHE A 20 -4.80 -12.52 12.51
N GLN A 21 -5.99 -12.44 11.93
CA GLN A 21 -6.88 -11.30 12.08
C GLN A 21 -7.45 -11.22 13.49
N ARG A 22 -7.84 -12.34 14.11
CA ARG A 22 -8.25 -12.34 15.52
C ARG A 22 -7.12 -11.85 16.42
N ALA A 23 -5.90 -12.37 16.23
CA ALA A 23 -4.74 -11.94 17.01
C ALA A 23 -4.45 -10.43 16.80
N THR A 24 -4.53 -9.96 15.55
CA THR A 24 -4.36 -8.54 15.20
C THR A 24 -5.45 -7.70 15.86
N ASP A 25 -6.72 -8.10 15.75
CA ASP A 25 -7.86 -7.38 16.33
C ASP A 25 -7.75 -7.34 17.88
N CYS A 26 -7.31 -8.43 18.53
CA CYS A 26 -7.05 -8.44 19.97
C CYS A 26 -6.02 -7.37 20.37
N ILE A 27 -4.86 -7.32 19.70
CA ILE A 27 -3.80 -6.36 20.01
C ILE A 27 -4.21 -4.93 19.65
N LEU A 28 -4.90 -4.76 18.52
CA LEU A 28 -5.38 -3.45 18.05
C LEU A 28 -6.30 -2.79 19.09
N HIS A 29 -7.20 -3.56 19.69
CA HIS A 29 -8.18 -3.06 20.66
C HIS A 29 -7.70 -3.11 22.13
N ASP A 30 -6.50 -3.63 22.38
CA ASP A 30 -5.93 -3.70 23.73
C ASP A 30 -5.44 -2.33 24.21
N LYS A 31 -6.26 -1.64 25.01
CA LYS A 31 -5.94 -0.32 25.57
C LYS A 31 -4.85 -0.34 26.64
N SER A 32 -4.43 -1.53 27.11
CA SER A 32 -3.34 -1.63 28.09
C SER A 32 -1.96 -1.42 27.48
N ILE A 33 -1.83 -1.55 26.16
CA ILE A 33 -0.58 -1.38 25.42
C ILE A 33 -0.61 -0.07 24.62
N THR A 34 0.37 0.81 24.85
CA THR A 34 0.45 2.09 24.15
C THR A 34 0.99 1.92 22.72
N ASP A 35 0.75 2.91 21.86
CA ASP A 35 1.31 2.90 20.49
C ASP A 35 2.85 2.95 20.51
N ALA A 36 3.44 3.60 21.51
CA ALA A 36 4.89 3.66 21.69
C ALA A 36 5.45 2.27 22.04
N ASP A 37 4.80 1.54 22.95
CA ASP A 37 5.23 0.18 23.31
C ASP A 37 5.10 -0.79 22.12
N LEU A 38 4.01 -0.68 21.37
CA LEU A 38 3.84 -1.46 20.13
C LEU A 38 4.93 -1.13 19.11
N HIS A 39 5.27 0.13 18.92
CA HIS A 39 6.32 0.56 18.00
C HIS A 39 7.69 -0.03 18.39
N GLU A 40 8.06 0.03 19.67
CA GLU A 40 9.33 -0.54 20.15
C GLU A 40 9.37 -2.07 19.98
N GLN A 41 8.26 -2.76 20.27
CA GLN A 41 8.19 -4.20 20.01
C GLN A 41 8.31 -4.53 18.52
N VAL A 42 7.73 -3.71 17.64
CA VAL A 42 7.85 -3.90 16.19
C VAL A 42 9.29 -3.72 15.72
N LYS A 43 10.00 -2.70 16.19
CA LYS A 43 11.44 -2.53 15.88
C LYS A 43 12.24 -3.76 16.27
N LEU A 44 12.02 -4.27 17.48
CA LEU A 44 12.68 -5.48 17.97
C LEU A 44 12.37 -6.69 17.08
N ARG A 45 11.10 -6.84 16.66
CA ARG A 45 10.65 -7.95 15.81
C ARG A 45 11.13 -7.83 14.37
N LEU A 46 11.44 -6.65 13.86
CA LEU A 46 11.97 -6.50 12.51
C LEU A 46 13.49 -6.75 12.43
N HIS A 47 14.20 -6.84 13.56
CA HIS A 47 15.63 -7.18 13.58
C HIS A 47 15.95 -8.56 13.03
N VAL A 48 14.99 -9.48 12.91
CA VAL A 48 15.22 -10.80 12.27
C VAL A 48 15.73 -10.63 10.83
N PHE A 49 15.28 -9.58 10.14
CA PHE A 49 15.71 -9.30 8.77
C PHE A 49 17.13 -8.74 8.66
N ASP A 50 17.75 -8.35 9.77
CA ASP A 50 19.14 -7.87 9.78
C ASP A 50 20.15 -9.04 9.81
N SER A 51 19.67 -10.27 10.04
CA SER A 51 20.51 -11.47 9.98
C SER A 51 20.77 -11.90 8.53
N PRO A 52 22.03 -12.01 8.08
CA PRO A 52 22.36 -12.47 6.73
C PRO A 52 21.82 -13.87 6.40
N ALA A 53 21.65 -14.72 7.41
CA ALA A 53 21.10 -16.07 7.24
C ALA A 53 19.62 -16.06 6.82
N LEU A 54 18.90 -14.95 7.05
CA LEU A 54 17.47 -14.80 6.78
C LEU A 54 17.18 -13.90 5.57
N GLU A 55 18.21 -13.52 4.80
CA GLU A 55 18.08 -12.63 3.63
C GLU A 55 17.09 -13.17 2.59
N LYS A 56 16.99 -14.49 2.43
CA LYS A 56 16.01 -15.15 1.54
C LYS A 56 14.55 -14.80 1.86
N TYR A 57 14.25 -14.42 3.10
CA TYR A 57 12.92 -13.95 3.51
C TYR A 57 12.81 -12.44 3.43
N ASN A 58 13.90 -11.70 3.59
CA ASN A 58 13.89 -10.26 3.41
C ASN A 58 13.73 -9.86 1.93
N ARG A 59 14.16 -10.72 1.00
CA ARG A 59 13.95 -10.59 -0.45
C ARG A 59 13.18 -11.79 -1.01
N PRO A 60 11.89 -11.93 -0.69
CA PRO A 60 11.12 -13.09 -1.13
C PRO A 60 10.89 -13.06 -2.65
N ALA A 61 10.88 -14.24 -3.27
CA ALA A 61 10.61 -14.41 -4.70
C ALA A 61 9.23 -13.88 -5.13
N GLY A 62 8.30 -13.63 -4.19
CA GLY A 62 7.02 -12.97 -4.48
C GLY A 62 7.15 -11.55 -5.03
N PHE A 63 8.29 -10.89 -4.81
CA PHE A 63 8.64 -9.62 -5.43
C PHE A 63 9.43 -9.79 -6.72
N ASP A 64 9.64 -11.00 -7.24
CA ASP A 64 10.47 -11.25 -8.44
C ASP A 64 10.09 -10.39 -9.63
N LEU A 65 8.81 -10.08 -9.83
CA LEU A 65 8.43 -9.17 -10.92
C LEU A 65 8.93 -7.74 -10.65
N ALA A 66 8.79 -7.24 -9.43
CA ALA A 66 9.32 -5.94 -9.03
C ALA A 66 10.86 -5.92 -9.05
N PHE A 67 11.53 -6.99 -8.61
CA PHE A 67 12.98 -7.13 -8.66
C PHE A 67 13.52 -7.34 -10.07
N LYS A 68 12.79 -8.04 -10.97
CA LYS A 68 13.16 -8.18 -12.38
C LYS A 68 13.02 -6.87 -13.14
N LEU A 69 11.99 -6.10 -12.82
CA LEU A 69 11.82 -4.75 -13.37
C LEU A 69 12.85 -3.78 -12.79
N HIS A 70 13.33 -4.02 -11.56
CA HIS A 70 14.26 -3.14 -10.84
C HIS A 70 15.35 -3.94 -10.09
N PRO A 71 16.38 -4.43 -10.78
CA PRO A 71 17.45 -5.24 -10.17
C PRO A 71 18.27 -4.49 -9.11
N ASP A 72 18.33 -3.16 -9.20
CA ASP A 72 18.99 -2.29 -8.22
C ASP A 72 18.07 -1.86 -7.06
N SER A 73 16.84 -2.38 -7.03
CA SER A 73 15.87 -2.03 -5.99
C SER A 73 16.36 -2.46 -4.62
N LYS A 74 16.38 -1.52 -3.68
CA LYS A 74 16.60 -1.77 -2.24
C LYS A 74 15.35 -2.32 -1.55
N LEU A 75 14.38 -2.83 -2.32
CA LEU A 75 13.14 -3.36 -1.79
C LEU A 75 13.42 -4.58 -0.93
N THR A 76 12.99 -4.51 0.32
CA THR A 76 13.03 -5.62 1.26
C THR A 76 11.69 -5.72 1.97
N ALA A 77 11.37 -6.89 2.52
CA ALA A 77 10.18 -7.10 3.33
C ALA A 77 10.18 -6.16 4.55
N LYS A 78 11.35 -5.96 5.18
CA LYS A 78 11.54 -5.00 6.27
C LYS A 78 11.15 -3.59 5.86
N HIS A 79 11.77 -3.06 4.80
CA HIS A 79 11.48 -1.70 4.31
C HIS A 79 10.02 -1.52 3.92
N LEU A 80 9.39 -2.56 3.39
CA LEU A 80 7.98 -2.53 3.06
C LEU A 80 7.09 -2.39 4.31
N LEU A 81 7.31 -3.21 5.33
CA LEU A 81 6.56 -3.12 6.59
C LEU A 81 6.76 -1.74 7.25
N GLU A 82 7.98 -1.20 7.23
CA GLU A 82 8.28 0.15 7.70
C GLU A 82 7.58 1.23 6.86
N ALA A 83 7.54 1.07 5.53
CA ALA A 83 6.89 2.01 4.62
C ALA A 83 5.37 2.10 4.86
N PHE A 84 4.70 1.00 5.22
CA PHE A 84 3.29 1.04 5.63
C PHE A 84 3.09 1.89 6.88
N TYR A 85 3.92 1.71 7.90
CA TYR A 85 3.81 2.53 9.12
C TYR A 85 4.09 4.01 8.84
N GLN A 86 5.18 4.31 8.11
CA GLN A 86 5.52 5.69 7.76
C GLN A 86 4.42 6.36 6.92
N THR A 87 3.82 5.62 5.99
CA THR A 87 2.69 6.13 5.20
C THR A 87 1.48 6.43 6.07
N ALA A 88 1.18 5.60 7.09
CA ALA A 88 0.13 5.93 8.05
C ALA A 88 0.43 7.23 8.81
N GLN A 89 1.69 7.47 9.20
CA GLN A 89 2.09 8.75 9.82
C GLN A 89 1.90 9.92 8.87
N ASP A 90 2.35 9.80 7.62
CA ASP A 90 2.22 10.84 6.61
C ASP A 90 0.78 11.20 6.32
N LEU A 91 -0.13 10.22 6.37
CA LEU A 91 -1.55 10.40 6.12
C LEU A 91 -2.35 10.74 7.39
N ASP A 92 -1.68 10.89 8.55
CA ASP A 92 -2.29 11.13 9.87
C ASP A 92 -3.31 10.05 10.29
N LEU A 93 -3.03 8.80 9.91
CA LEU A 93 -3.86 7.61 10.17
C LEU A 93 -3.40 6.93 11.47
N LYS A 94 -3.82 7.47 12.62
CA LYS A 94 -3.41 6.94 13.94
C LYS A 94 -3.82 5.48 14.11
N ARG A 95 -5.06 5.13 13.77
CA ARG A 95 -5.55 3.75 13.88
C ARG A 95 -4.90 2.88 12.81
N GLY A 96 -4.68 3.41 11.62
CA GLY A 96 -3.92 2.74 10.56
C GLY A 96 -2.51 2.34 11.00
N GLY A 97 -1.76 3.25 11.61
CA GLY A 97 -0.43 2.98 12.14
C GLY A 97 -0.44 1.91 13.24
N ARG A 98 -1.40 2.00 14.17
CA ARG A 98 -1.59 0.98 15.21
C ARG A 98 -1.94 -0.39 14.63
N TYR A 99 -2.75 -0.44 13.57
CA TYR A 99 -3.08 -1.69 12.86
C TYR A 99 -1.85 -2.35 12.25
N ILE A 100 -0.95 -1.58 11.64
CA ILE A 100 0.34 -2.10 11.12
C ILE A 100 1.15 -2.72 12.26
N PHE A 101 1.26 -2.03 13.39
CA PHE A 101 1.96 -2.59 14.53
C PHE A 101 1.32 -3.86 15.05
N ALA A 102 0.01 -3.84 15.29
CA ALA A 102 -0.74 -4.99 15.76
C ALA A 102 -0.56 -6.22 14.85
N GLY A 103 -0.56 -6.04 13.53
CA GLY A 103 -0.33 -7.12 12.58
C GLY A 103 1.06 -7.75 12.70
N ILE A 104 2.11 -6.94 12.80
CA ILE A 104 3.49 -7.44 13.00
C ILE A 104 3.61 -8.17 14.34
N CYS A 105 3.01 -7.61 15.40
CA CYS A 105 2.98 -8.22 16.73
C CYS A 105 2.24 -9.57 16.73
N ALA A 106 1.12 -9.66 16.01
CA ALA A 106 0.32 -10.87 15.87
C ALA A 106 1.12 -12.01 15.23
N CYS A 107 1.95 -11.74 14.21
CA CYS A 107 2.83 -12.75 13.64
C CYS A 107 3.77 -13.36 14.69
N THR A 108 4.40 -12.54 15.53
CA THR A 108 5.27 -13.05 16.60
C THR A 108 4.51 -13.85 17.65
N HIS A 109 3.31 -13.40 18.03
CA HIS A 109 2.47 -14.12 18.97
C HIS A 109 2.14 -15.53 18.46
N LEU A 110 1.67 -15.62 17.21
CA LEU A 110 1.28 -16.89 16.59
C LEU A 110 2.48 -17.84 16.37
N VAL A 111 3.66 -17.30 16.04
CA VAL A 111 4.89 -18.11 15.98
C VAL A 111 5.27 -18.64 17.38
N SER A 112 5.11 -17.83 18.42
CA SER A 112 5.52 -18.18 19.80
C SER A 112 4.59 -19.19 20.47
N GLU A 113 3.28 -19.09 20.23
CA GLU A 113 2.30 -20.07 20.70
C GLU A 113 2.57 -21.48 20.14
N TRP A 114 3.21 -21.54 18.96
CA TRP A 114 3.44 -22.79 18.24
C TRP A 114 4.72 -23.54 18.65
N GLU A 115 5.85 -22.83 18.85
CA GLU A 115 7.14 -23.49 19.13
C GLU A 115 7.37 -23.83 20.61
N GLY A 116 6.44 -23.45 21.49
CA GLY A 116 6.67 -23.48 22.93
C GLY A 116 7.64 -22.37 23.39
N ALA A 117 7.74 -22.16 24.69
CA ALA A 117 8.31 -20.93 25.28
C ALA A 117 9.82 -20.68 25.05
N SER A 118 10.53 -21.49 24.25
CA SER A 118 11.99 -21.36 24.10
C SER A 118 12.38 -20.83 22.72
N PRO A 119 12.94 -19.61 22.62
CA PRO A 119 13.34 -19.03 21.35
C PRO A 119 14.55 -19.75 20.76
N GLY A 120 14.31 -20.54 19.71
CA GLY A 120 15.33 -21.21 18.93
C GLY A 120 15.62 -20.51 17.59
N PRO A 121 16.69 -20.91 16.89
CA PRO A 121 16.96 -20.44 15.52
C PRO A 121 15.80 -20.73 14.54
N MET A 122 15.02 -21.77 14.80
CA MET A 122 13.81 -22.12 14.04
C MET A 122 12.72 -21.04 14.15
N GLN A 123 12.56 -20.45 15.34
CA GLN A 123 11.59 -19.38 15.60
C GLN A 123 11.87 -18.12 14.77
N SER A 124 13.15 -17.75 14.67
CA SER A 124 13.57 -16.57 13.92
C SER A 124 13.36 -16.77 12.42
N GLU A 125 13.62 -17.98 11.91
CA GLU A 125 13.35 -18.34 10.52
C GLU A 125 11.85 -18.32 10.20
N GLN A 126 11.03 -18.88 11.08
CA GLN A 126 9.57 -18.88 10.93
C GLN A 126 9.02 -17.44 10.99
N LEU A 127 9.46 -16.63 11.95
CA LEU A 127 9.04 -15.23 12.05
C LEU A 127 9.44 -14.43 10.80
N ALA A 128 10.66 -14.59 10.29
CA ALA A 128 11.11 -13.96 9.04
C ALA A 128 10.19 -14.32 7.88
N SER A 129 9.86 -15.60 7.77
CA SER A 129 8.98 -16.15 6.73
C SER A 129 7.60 -15.52 6.79
N GLU A 130 7.00 -15.41 7.98
CA GLU A 130 5.64 -14.91 8.15
C GLU A 130 5.54 -13.40 7.98
N LEU A 131 6.52 -12.64 8.48
CA LEU A 131 6.60 -11.20 8.23
C LEU A 131 6.81 -10.89 6.74
N SER A 132 7.61 -11.70 6.05
CA SER A 132 7.81 -11.61 4.60
C SER A 132 6.50 -11.85 3.83
N ASN A 133 5.74 -12.86 4.22
CA ASN A 133 4.43 -13.13 3.64
C ASN A 133 3.43 -12.00 3.92
N LEU A 134 3.42 -11.47 5.15
CA LEU A 134 2.56 -10.35 5.54
C LEU A 134 2.84 -9.13 4.65
N ALA A 135 4.12 -8.78 4.47
CA ALA A 135 4.55 -7.70 3.60
C ALA A 135 4.02 -7.90 2.16
N CYS A 136 4.20 -9.09 1.59
CA CYS A 136 3.69 -9.43 0.26
C CYS A 136 2.16 -9.32 0.17
N VAL A 137 1.43 -9.82 1.16
CA VAL A 137 -0.04 -9.83 1.20
C VAL A 137 -0.58 -8.41 1.27
N TRP A 138 -0.09 -7.59 2.20
CA TRP A 138 -0.50 -6.19 2.32
C TRP A 138 -0.17 -5.39 1.06
N TYR A 139 1.00 -5.60 0.47
CA TYR A 139 1.34 -4.92 -0.78
C TYR A 139 0.41 -5.31 -1.93
N ALA A 140 0.08 -6.60 -2.05
CA ALA A 140 -0.88 -7.06 -3.05
C ALA A 140 -2.29 -6.49 -2.82
N HIS A 141 -2.70 -6.29 -1.56
CA HIS A 141 -3.97 -5.63 -1.22
C HIS A 141 -3.99 -4.15 -1.62
N LEU A 142 -2.84 -3.47 -1.58
CA LEU A 142 -2.72 -2.06 -1.99
C LEU A 142 -2.59 -1.88 -3.52
N LEU A 143 -2.00 -2.86 -4.23
CA LEU A 143 -1.87 -2.84 -5.70
C LEU A 143 -3.20 -3.08 -6.44
N ARG A 144 -4.04 -3.96 -5.91
CA ARG A 144 -5.24 -4.45 -6.62
C ARG A 144 -6.47 -3.54 -6.70
N PRO A 145 -6.65 -2.48 -5.89
CA PRO A 145 -7.76 -1.54 -6.10
C PRO A 145 -7.70 -0.86 -7.48
N GLN A 146 -6.54 -0.86 -8.14
CA GLN A 146 -6.31 -0.22 -9.44
C GLN A 146 -6.55 -1.15 -10.66
N GLY A 147 -7.30 -2.24 -10.52
CA GLY A 147 -7.52 -3.21 -11.60
C GLY A 147 -8.06 -2.56 -12.89
N ARG A 148 -7.40 -2.83 -14.02
CA ARG A 148 -7.83 -2.30 -15.33
C ARG A 148 -9.15 -2.99 -15.74
N PRO A 149 -10.11 -2.26 -16.31
CA PRO A 149 -11.22 -2.88 -17.03
C PRO A 149 -10.65 -3.71 -18.18
N GLY A 150 -10.68 -5.04 -18.05
CA GLY A 150 -10.16 -5.98 -19.07
C GLY A 150 -9.44 -7.22 -18.50
N ASP A 151 -8.94 -7.17 -17.27
CA ASP A 151 -8.16 -8.29 -16.70
C ASP A 151 -9.02 -9.53 -16.38
N ALA A 152 -10.35 -9.37 -16.30
CA ALA A 152 -11.30 -10.44 -15.93
C ALA A 152 -11.61 -11.43 -17.06
N ASP A 153 -11.51 -11.01 -18.33
CA ASP A 153 -11.96 -11.82 -19.48
C ASP A 153 -11.01 -12.98 -19.82
N GLY A 154 -9.76 -12.94 -19.34
CA GLY A 154 -8.77 -14.01 -19.50
C GLY A 154 -8.57 -14.91 -18.29
N MET A 155 -9.24 -14.66 -17.15
CA MET A 155 -8.95 -15.37 -15.91
C MET A 155 -9.62 -16.74 -15.82
N SER A 156 -8.79 -17.75 -15.51
CA SER A 156 -9.26 -19.12 -15.22
C SER A 156 -10.23 -19.13 -14.03
N VAL A 157 -11.12 -20.13 -13.98
CA VAL A 157 -12.08 -20.34 -12.89
C VAL A 157 -11.39 -20.42 -11.52
N ALA A 158 -10.22 -21.07 -11.46
CA ALA A 158 -9.41 -21.18 -10.24
C ALA A 158 -8.79 -19.84 -9.82
N THR A 159 -8.52 -18.95 -10.78
CA THR A 159 -8.07 -17.58 -10.50
C THR A 159 -9.23 -16.76 -9.93
N ARG A 160 -10.41 -16.76 -10.58
CA ARG A 160 -11.60 -16.06 -10.08
C ARG A 160 -11.99 -16.48 -8.66
N GLN A 161 -11.97 -17.77 -8.35
CA GLN A 161 -12.32 -18.25 -7.01
C GLN A 161 -11.36 -17.74 -5.93
N LYS A 162 -10.04 -17.71 -6.21
CA LYS A 162 -9.06 -17.09 -5.31
C LYS A 162 -9.24 -15.58 -5.16
N GLU A 163 -9.76 -14.89 -6.17
CA GLU A 163 -10.06 -13.46 -6.08
C GLU A 163 -11.29 -13.18 -5.24
N THR A 164 -12.35 -14.00 -5.41
CA THR A 164 -13.55 -13.94 -4.57
C THR A 164 -13.22 -14.15 -3.10
N GLU A 165 -12.33 -15.09 -2.78
CA GLU A 165 -11.86 -15.32 -1.40
C GLU A 165 -10.98 -14.19 -0.87
N ARG A 166 -10.21 -13.50 -1.73
CA ARG A 166 -9.31 -12.41 -1.35
C ARG A 166 -10.04 -11.08 -1.12
N GLY A 167 -11.18 -10.87 -1.79
CA GLY A 167 -11.97 -9.64 -1.74
C GLY A 167 -12.26 -9.14 -0.31
N PRO A 168 -12.89 -9.94 0.58
CA PRO A 168 -13.21 -9.52 1.94
C PRO A 168 -11.98 -9.09 2.76
N TRP A 169 -10.84 -9.73 2.53
CA TRP A 169 -9.60 -9.42 3.25
C TRP A 169 -8.94 -8.15 2.77
N THR A 170 -8.96 -7.89 1.45
CA THR A 170 -8.52 -6.60 0.89
C THR A 170 -9.36 -5.48 1.48
N VAL A 171 -10.69 -5.64 1.48
CA VAL A 171 -11.61 -4.63 2.03
C VAL A 171 -11.31 -4.39 3.51
N LYS A 172 -11.25 -5.44 4.34
CA LYS A 172 -10.94 -5.28 5.77
C LYS A 172 -9.55 -4.69 6.01
N PHE A 173 -8.54 -5.07 5.24
CA PHE A 173 -7.22 -4.44 5.30
C PHE A 173 -7.30 -2.94 5.04
N LEU A 174 -7.91 -2.53 3.93
CA LEU A 174 -8.00 -1.11 3.57
C LEU A 174 -8.83 -0.33 4.59
N GLN A 175 -9.94 -0.89 5.08
CA GLN A 175 -10.76 -0.26 6.12
C GLN A 175 -9.99 -0.03 7.43
N GLN A 176 -9.19 -1.02 7.88
CA GLN A 176 -8.43 -0.88 9.12
C GLN A 176 -7.18 -0.01 8.95
N TYR A 177 -6.49 -0.14 7.81
CA TYR A 177 -5.24 0.56 7.55
C TYR A 177 -5.45 2.01 7.09
N LEU A 178 -6.38 2.25 6.17
CA LEU A 178 -6.63 3.57 5.57
C LEU A 178 -7.79 4.32 6.21
N GLU A 179 -8.51 3.69 7.14
CA GLU A 179 -9.67 4.28 7.81
C GLU A 179 -10.71 4.77 6.77
N ILE A 180 -10.96 3.92 5.76
CA ILE A 180 -11.91 4.16 4.69
C ILE A 180 -13.17 3.32 4.88
N GLU A 181 -14.30 3.77 4.34
CA GLU A 181 -15.59 3.09 4.44
C GLU A 181 -16.00 2.48 3.10
N CYS A 182 -15.68 3.14 1.99
CA CYS A 182 -16.11 2.73 0.67
C CYS A 182 -14.96 2.16 -0.17
N THR A 183 -15.03 0.87 -0.48
CA THR A 183 -14.07 0.17 -1.35
C THR A 183 -14.68 -0.34 -2.65
N ALA A 184 -15.98 -0.11 -2.86
CA ALA A 184 -16.73 -0.64 -4.00
C ALA A 184 -17.45 0.51 -4.74
N ILE A 185 -16.67 1.27 -5.50
CA ILE A 185 -17.16 2.35 -6.35
C ILE A 185 -16.93 1.94 -7.81
N PRO A 186 -17.93 2.05 -8.70
CA PRO A 186 -17.76 1.78 -10.12
C PRO A 186 -16.61 2.61 -10.73
N ALA A 187 -15.85 2.01 -11.66
CA ALA A 187 -14.72 2.69 -12.30
C ALA A 187 -15.15 3.94 -13.08
N ASP A 188 -16.34 3.90 -13.68
CA ASP A 188 -16.97 4.99 -14.44
C ASP A 188 -17.74 5.98 -13.56
N SER A 189 -17.77 5.78 -12.24
CA SER A 189 -18.43 6.70 -11.33
C SER A 189 -17.71 8.05 -11.28
N PRO A 190 -18.41 9.19 -11.38
CA PRO A 190 -17.77 10.50 -11.33
C PRO A 190 -16.98 10.75 -10.04
N VAL A 191 -17.32 10.10 -8.92
CA VAL A 191 -16.57 10.21 -7.66
C VAL A 191 -15.23 9.45 -7.68
N ASN A 192 -14.97 8.63 -8.70
CA ASN A 192 -13.69 7.92 -8.93
C ASN A 192 -12.87 8.57 -10.06
N ASN A 193 -13.28 9.75 -10.54
CA ASN A 193 -12.63 10.40 -11.68
C ASN A 193 -12.18 11.80 -11.29
N LEU A 194 -10.99 12.17 -11.77
CA LEU A 194 -10.46 13.53 -11.67
C LEU A 194 -10.26 14.07 -13.09
N LEU A 195 -10.64 15.33 -13.29
CA LEU A 195 -10.33 16.05 -14.53
C LEU A 195 -8.97 16.73 -14.34
N LEU A 196 -7.97 16.26 -15.09
CA LEU A 196 -6.59 16.73 -15.04
C LEU A 196 -6.15 17.18 -16.44
N SER A 197 -5.14 18.06 -16.51
CA SER A 197 -4.43 18.29 -17.78
C SER A 197 -3.71 17.01 -18.22
N SER A 198 -3.31 16.92 -19.49
CA SER A 198 -2.62 15.73 -20.03
C SER A 198 -1.42 15.32 -19.18
N ASP A 199 -0.55 16.29 -18.86
CA ASP A 199 0.68 16.04 -18.09
C ASP A 199 0.37 15.68 -16.63
N SER A 200 -0.63 16.32 -16.04
CA SER A 200 -1.09 15.99 -14.68
C SER A 200 -1.72 14.59 -14.62
N ASP A 201 -2.49 14.17 -15.62
CA ASP A 201 -3.05 12.82 -15.70
C ASP A 201 -1.95 11.76 -15.80
N GLU A 202 -0.97 11.97 -16.70
CA GLU A 202 0.13 11.03 -16.88
C GLU A 202 0.95 10.88 -15.59
N THR A 203 1.33 11.99 -14.96
CA THR A 203 2.14 12.00 -13.74
C THR A 203 1.37 11.51 -12.51
N PHE A 204 0.06 11.79 -12.41
CA PHE A 204 -0.80 11.26 -11.34
C PHE A 204 -0.98 9.74 -11.47
N ARG A 205 -1.32 9.23 -12.67
CA ARG A 205 -1.39 7.78 -12.95
C ARG A 205 -0.05 7.09 -12.77
N GLY A 206 1.03 7.80 -13.09
CA GLY A 206 2.40 7.42 -12.81
C GLY A 206 2.77 7.49 -11.34
N ASN A 207 1.84 7.77 -10.41
CA ASN A 207 2.07 7.90 -8.97
C ASN A 207 3.25 8.80 -8.62
N LEU A 208 3.53 9.84 -9.42
CA LEU A 208 4.62 10.77 -9.18
C LEU A 208 4.27 11.78 -8.09
N TRP A 209 3.00 12.15 -8.03
CA TRP A 209 2.41 12.97 -6.98
C TRP A 209 1.04 12.41 -6.61
N THR A 210 0.47 12.89 -5.51
CA THR A 210 -0.84 12.48 -5.03
C THR A 210 -1.54 13.60 -4.26
N LEU A 211 -2.80 13.35 -3.89
CA LEU A 211 -3.61 14.23 -3.07
C LEU A 211 -3.76 13.64 -1.67
N LYS A 212 -3.32 14.37 -0.65
CA LYS A 212 -3.54 14.01 0.75
C LYS A 212 -4.83 14.70 1.25
N PRO A 213 -5.84 13.94 1.72
CA PRO A 213 -7.03 14.53 2.32
C PRO A 213 -6.72 15.39 3.54
N THR A 214 -7.49 16.46 3.73
CA THR A 214 -7.42 17.32 4.92
C THR A 214 -8.64 17.13 5.83
N GLN A 215 -8.74 17.90 6.92
CA GLN A 215 -9.95 17.93 7.76
C GLN A 215 -11.16 18.50 7.01
N ASP A 216 -10.93 19.33 5.99
CA ASP A 216 -11.96 19.80 5.09
C ASP A 216 -12.14 18.80 3.94
N PRO A 217 -13.33 18.19 3.76
CA PRO A 217 -13.56 17.16 2.74
C PRO A 217 -13.48 17.70 1.31
N THR A 218 -13.50 19.01 1.12
CA THR A 218 -13.36 19.64 -0.19
C THR A 218 -11.90 19.96 -0.53
N ARG A 219 -11.00 19.91 0.47
CA ARG A 219 -9.63 20.40 0.35
C ARG A 219 -8.61 19.29 0.52
N PHE A 220 -7.65 19.25 -0.40
CA PHE A 220 -6.59 18.25 -0.47
C PHE A 220 -5.24 18.95 -0.58
N LYS A 221 -4.22 18.42 0.08
CA LYS A 221 -2.85 18.89 -0.03
C LYS A 221 -2.15 18.11 -1.14
N VAL A 222 -1.49 18.79 -2.06
CA VAL A 222 -0.63 18.17 -3.07
C VAL A 222 0.61 17.64 -2.37
N VAL A 223 0.94 16.38 -2.65
CA VAL A 223 2.15 15.72 -2.18
C VAL A 223 2.92 15.25 -3.41
N ASP A 224 3.97 15.98 -3.76
CA ASP A 224 4.86 15.63 -4.86
C ASP A 224 6.07 14.86 -4.33
N GLN A 225 6.35 13.72 -4.96
CA GLN A 225 7.41 12.81 -4.54
C GLN A 225 8.54 12.72 -5.57
N THR A 226 8.51 13.58 -6.60
CA THR A 226 9.52 13.63 -7.68
C THR A 226 10.77 14.44 -7.34
N GLY A 227 10.70 15.30 -6.33
CA GLY A 227 11.79 16.19 -5.95
C GLY A 227 11.97 17.37 -6.91
N PRO A 228 12.87 18.32 -6.59
CA PRO A 228 12.98 19.59 -7.31
C PRO A 228 13.49 19.48 -8.75
N GLU A 229 14.04 18.33 -9.16
CA GLU A 229 14.62 18.13 -10.50
C GLU A 229 13.56 17.85 -11.59
N MET A 230 12.33 17.48 -11.21
CA MET A 230 11.26 17.14 -12.15
C MET A 230 9.97 17.96 -11.96
N ALA A 231 9.99 18.99 -11.12
CA ALA A 231 8.91 19.95 -11.04
C ALA A 231 8.78 20.65 -12.40
N ALA A 232 7.89 20.16 -13.26
CA ALA A 232 7.52 20.87 -14.47
C ALA A 232 6.91 22.22 -14.07
N GLU A 233 7.22 23.27 -14.84
CA GLU A 233 6.86 24.68 -14.51
C GLU A 233 5.34 24.91 -14.31
N ASP A 234 4.49 23.97 -14.73
CA ASP A 234 3.02 24.03 -14.65
C ASP A 234 2.38 23.03 -13.65
N VAL A 235 3.17 22.32 -12.83
CA VAL A 235 2.64 21.41 -11.80
C VAL A 235 2.50 22.15 -10.47
N LEU A 236 1.35 21.97 -9.80
CA LEU A 236 1.13 22.49 -8.44
C LEU A 236 2.31 22.13 -7.53
N ASN A 237 2.84 23.10 -6.79
CA ASN A 237 4.03 22.87 -5.98
C ASN A 237 3.72 21.88 -4.85
N ASP A 238 4.74 21.14 -4.40
CA ASP A 238 4.60 20.32 -3.20
C ASP A 238 4.07 21.16 -2.03
N GLY A 239 3.00 20.67 -1.42
CA GLY A 239 2.33 21.33 -0.31
C GLY A 239 1.31 22.41 -0.67
N ASP A 240 1.09 22.69 -1.95
CA ASP A 240 -0.06 23.46 -2.40
C ASP A 240 -1.38 22.74 -2.06
N TYR A 241 -2.50 23.46 -2.14
CA TYR A 241 -3.81 22.93 -1.84
C TYR A 241 -4.75 23.02 -3.04
N VAL A 242 -5.47 21.93 -3.30
CA VAL A 242 -6.56 21.86 -4.26
C VAL A 242 -7.88 21.82 -3.52
N CYS A 243 -8.84 22.64 -3.95
CA CYS A 243 -10.21 22.61 -3.44
C CYS A 243 -11.17 22.20 -4.55
N PHE A 244 -11.96 21.15 -4.31
CA PHE A 244 -13.05 20.76 -5.21
C PHE A 244 -14.33 21.47 -4.79
N ALA A 245 -14.93 22.22 -5.71
CA ALA A 245 -16.22 22.84 -5.48
C ALA A 245 -17.35 21.83 -5.68
N ASN A 246 -18.27 21.75 -4.71
CA ASN A 246 -19.47 20.95 -4.86
C ASN A 246 -20.52 21.72 -5.67
N HIS A 247 -20.73 21.34 -6.93
CA HIS A 247 -21.70 21.99 -7.81
C HIS A 247 -23.09 21.34 -7.79
N SER A 248 -23.31 20.31 -6.97
CA SER A 248 -24.59 19.57 -6.92
C SER A 248 -25.81 20.42 -6.53
N CYS A 249 -25.62 21.57 -5.88
CA CYS A 249 -26.73 22.42 -5.43
C CYS A 249 -27.01 23.66 -6.30
N GLN A 250 -26.18 23.98 -7.29
CA GLN A 250 -26.22 25.29 -7.95
C GLN A 250 -27.10 25.35 -9.22
N LEU A 251 -27.55 24.20 -9.75
CA LEU A 251 -28.15 24.16 -11.08
C LEU A 251 -29.64 23.81 -11.13
N GLY A 252 -30.35 23.69 -10.00
CA GLY A 252 -31.79 23.35 -9.97
C GLY A 252 -32.15 22.04 -10.71
N THR A 253 -31.12 21.29 -11.10
CA THR A 253 -31.10 20.05 -11.86
C THR A 253 -30.04 19.21 -11.17
N ASP A 254 -30.30 17.92 -10.98
CA ASP A 254 -29.43 16.93 -10.30
C ASP A 254 -28.08 16.66 -11.02
N ASN A 255 -27.56 17.63 -11.79
CA ASN A 255 -26.48 17.47 -12.76
C ASN A 255 -25.12 18.06 -12.30
N GLY A 256 -24.99 18.51 -11.05
CA GLY A 256 -23.68 18.95 -10.56
C GLY A 256 -22.76 17.76 -10.31
N ALA A 257 -21.52 17.84 -10.79
CA ALA A 257 -20.52 16.79 -10.55
C ALA A 257 -20.29 16.62 -9.04
N PRO A 258 -20.39 15.39 -8.50
CA PRO A 258 -20.12 15.15 -7.09
C PRO A 258 -18.63 15.32 -6.79
N LEU A 259 -18.30 15.53 -5.53
CA LEU A 259 -16.91 15.57 -5.08
C LEU A 259 -16.23 14.21 -5.31
N PRO A 260 -14.92 14.20 -5.59
CA PRO A 260 -14.18 12.95 -5.65
C PRO A 260 -14.21 12.25 -4.29
N SER A 261 -14.24 10.93 -4.31
CA SER A 261 -14.24 10.11 -3.11
C SER A 261 -12.93 10.27 -2.36
N ARG A 262 -13.02 10.74 -1.12
CA ARG A 262 -11.90 10.79 -0.17
C ARG A 262 -11.20 9.44 -0.07
N ASP A 263 -11.97 8.35 -0.02
CA ASP A 263 -11.46 7.01 0.23
C ASP A 263 -10.63 6.49 -0.95
N LEU A 264 -11.05 6.80 -2.18
CA LEU A 264 -10.31 6.44 -3.39
C LEU A 264 -9.02 7.27 -3.52
N ILE A 265 -9.09 8.57 -3.20
CA ILE A 265 -7.90 9.42 -3.09
C ILE A 265 -6.94 8.88 -2.02
N MET A 266 -7.45 8.43 -0.88
CA MET A 266 -6.64 7.86 0.20
C MET A 266 -5.92 6.58 -0.24
N ILE A 267 -6.60 5.71 -1.00
CA ILE A 267 -5.98 4.50 -1.59
C ILE A 267 -4.83 4.90 -2.52
N HIS A 268 -5.06 5.88 -3.41
CA HIS A 268 -4.02 6.39 -4.29
C HIS A 268 -2.84 6.96 -3.50
N ALA A 269 -3.10 7.85 -2.53
CA ALA A 269 -2.07 8.45 -1.69
C ALA A 269 -1.24 7.44 -0.90
N ALA A 270 -1.88 6.42 -0.34
CA ALA A 270 -1.18 5.34 0.34
C ALA A 270 -0.31 4.53 -0.61
N PHE A 271 -0.81 4.21 -1.81
CA PHE A 271 -0.05 3.48 -2.82
C PHE A 271 1.16 4.29 -3.32
N THR A 272 0.96 5.56 -3.64
CA THR A 272 2.02 6.50 -4.04
C THR A 272 3.11 6.55 -2.96
N SER A 273 2.74 6.85 -1.72
CA SER A 273 3.68 6.95 -0.59
C SER A 273 4.47 5.66 -0.35
N VAL A 274 3.78 4.51 -0.30
CA VAL A 274 4.44 3.21 -0.12
C VAL A 274 5.39 2.89 -1.27
N SER A 275 5.09 3.33 -2.50
CA SER A 275 5.91 3.06 -3.69
C SER A 275 7.18 3.91 -3.75
N HIS A 276 7.10 5.21 -3.43
CA HIS A 276 8.26 6.09 -3.42
C HIS A 276 9.23 5.79 -2.29
N ARG A 277 8.74 5.47 -1.10
CA ARG A 277 9.58 5.06 0.05
C ARG A 277 10.45 3.83 -0.23
N ARG A 278 10.14 3.08 -1.30
CA ARG A 278 10.91 1.90 -1.75
C ARG A 278 11.97 2.21 -2.81
N GLY A 279 12.06 3.45 -3.29
CA GLY A 279 12.84 3.78 -4.48
C GLY A 279 12.32 3.11 -5.75
N LEU A 280 11.07 2.63 -5.76
CA LEU A 280 10.44 1.99 -6.93
C LEU A 280 10.22 3.01 -8.07
N MET A 281 10.12 4.29 -7.73
CA MET A 281 9.69 5.36 -8.65
C MET A 281 10.82 6.15 -9.29
N GLY A 282 12.09 5.85 -8.97
CA GLY A 282 13.25 6.48 -9.62
C GLY A 282 13.28 6.31 -11.15
N TRP A 283 12.43 5.44 -11.71
CA TRP A 283 12.32 5.19 -13.16
C TRP A 283 11.07 5.77 -13.83
N LEU A 284 9.91 5.90 -13.17
CA LEU A 284 8.74 6.58 -13.78
C LEU A 284 9.08 8.06 -14.05
N ALA A 285 9.92 8.64 -13.19
CA ALA A 285 10.63 9.88 -13.42
C ALA A 285 11.45 9.91 -14.72
N SER A 286 12.24 8.86 -15.00
CA SER A 286 13.06 8.82 -16.21
C SER A 286 12.26 8.60 -17.51
N LYS A 287 11.01 8.13 -17.42
CA LYS A 287 10.16 7.83 -18.60
C LYS A 287 9.07 8.83 -18.88
N CYS A 288 8.61 9.61 -17.91
CA CYS A 288 7.59 10.64 -18.10
C CYS A 288 8.10 11.94 -18.77
N GLY A 289 9.31 11.97 -19.36
CA GLY A 289 9.64 13.03 -20.32
C GLY A 289 11.10 13.42 -20.47
N VAL A 290 11.91 12.60 -21.17
CA VAL A 290 13.14 13.12 -21.79
C VAL A 290 13.25 12.78 -23.28
N ASP A 291 12.64 11.69 -23.75
CA ASP A 291 12.68 11.35 -25.18
C ASP A 291 11.57 12.02 -26.02
N SER A 292 10.50 12.54 -25.39
CA SER A 292 9.37 13.15 -26.11
C SER A 292 9.64 14.61 -26.54
N MET A 293 10.28 15.42 -25.70
CA MET A 293 10.56 16.83 -26.04
C MET A 293 11.68 17.01 -27.07
N ALA A 294 12.63 16.07 -27.17
CA ALA A 294 13.67 16.11 -28.19
C ALA A 294 13.13 15.94 -29.63
N SER A 295 11.90 15.42 -29.77
CA SER A 295 11.22 15.33 -31.07
C SER A 295 10.40 16.57 -31.44
N TYR A 296 10.19 17.49 -30.48
CA TYR A 296 9.41 18.73 -30.68
C TYR A 296 10.28 19.96 -30.92
N LEU A 297 11.47 19.99 -30.34
CA LEU A 297 12.48 20.99 -30.61
C LEU A 297 13.38 20.43 -31.71
N GLY A 298 13.12 20.80 -32.96
CA GLY A 298 13.94 20.41 -34.11
C GLY A 298 15.45 20.63 -33.84
N PRO A 299 16.33 19.96 -34.61
CA PRO A 299 17.75 19.99 -34.34
C PRO A 299 18.27 21.44 -34.28
N PRO A 300 19.22 21.73 -33.38
CA PRO A 300 19.66 23.10 -33.14
C PRO A 300 20.27 23.70 -34.42
N GLU A 301 19.76 24.87 -34.83
CA GLU A 301 20.44 25.81 -35.71
C GLU A 301 21.30 26.78 -34.91
#